data_AF-A0A9D3YRQ0-F1
#
_entry.id   AF-A0A9D3YRQ0-F1
#
_cell.length_a   1.000
_cell.length_b   1.000
_cell.length_c   1.000
_cell.angle_alpha   90.00
_cell.angle_beta   90.00
_cell.angle_gamma   90.00
#
_symmetry.space_group_name_H-M   'P 1'
#
loop_
_entity.id
_entity.type
_entity.pdbx_description
1 polymer ?
#
loop_
_entity_poly.entity_id
_entity_poly.type
_entity_poly.pdbx_seq_one_letter_code
_entity_poly.pdbx_strand_id
1 'polypeptide(L)' 'MFFSLKHGERLGYSVFLLNKLLEEEGEHGKLYLMYDIACSLHQHLKKNQQNAVLERTRFAIPMF' A
#
# COMPACT_ATOMS: atom_id res chain seq x y z
N MET A 1 14.57 -2.65 2.47
CA MET A 1 14.15 -4.04 2.16
C MET A 1 13.61 -4.06 0.73
N PHE A 2 14.00 -5.01 -0.12
CA PHE A 2 13.52 -5.10 -1.52
C PHE A 2 12.52 -6.25 -1.64
N PHE A 3 11.28 -5.94 -2.01
CA PHE A 3 10.21 -6.92 -2.19
C PHE A 3 9.84 -6.99 -3.67
N SER A 4 10.00 -8.17 -4.27
CA SER A 4 9.63 -8.41 -5.66
C SER A 4 8.34 -9.22 -5.71
N LEU A 5 7.22 -8.56 -6.04
CA LEU A 5 5.92 -9.19 -6.24
C LEU A 5 5.82 -9.77 -7.66
N LYS A 6 6.53 -10.87 -7.95
CA LYS A 6 6.48 -11.55 -9.26
C LYS A 6 5.52 -12.74 -9.27
N HIS A 7 4.24 -12.45 -9.45
CA HIS A 7 3.20 -13.35 -10.00
C HIS A 7 1.84 -12.63 -9.86
N GLY A 8 1.13 -12.40 -10.97
CA GLY A 8 -0.31 -12.06 -11.02
C GLY A 8 -0.92 -11.49 -9.73
N GLU A 9 -0.89 -10.17 -9.62
CA GLU A 9 -1.11 -9.35 -8.43
C GLU A 9 -2.41 -9.66 -7.67
N ARG A 10 -2.31 -10.49 -6.62
CA ARG A 10 -3.32 -10.48 -5.57
C ARG A 10 -3.06 -9.26 -4.69
N LEU A 11 -3.91 -8.25 -4.82
CA LEU A 11 -3.95 -7.03 -3.99
C LEU A 11 -3.80 -7.33 -2.48
N GLY A 12 -4.21 -8.51 -2.02
CA GLY A 12 -4.02 -8.97 -0.64
C GLY A 12 -2.56 -9.02 -0.17
N TYR A 13 -1.60 -9.39 -1.02
CA TYR A 13 -0.18 -9.36 -0.64
C TYR A 13 0.34 -7.93 -0.51
N SER A 14 -0.08 -7.04 -1.41
CA SER A 14 0.25 -5.61 -1.35
C SER A 14 -0.35 -4.96 -0.09
N VAL A 15 -1.56 -5.36 0.31
CA VAL A 15 -2.18 -4.94 1.59
C VAL A 15 -1.39 -5.46 2.79
N PHE A 16 -0.99 -6.73 2.79
CA PHE A 16 -0.18 -7.31 3.87
C PHE A 16 1.16 -6.56 4.04
N LEU A 17 1.87 -6.34 2.94
CA LEU A 17 3.14 -5.59 2.95
C LEU A 17 2.93 -4.16 3.42
N LEU A 18 1.87 -3.49 2.96
CA LEU A 18 1.54 -2.14 3.38
C LEU A 18 1.32 -2.05 4.90
N ASN A 19 0.60 -3.01 5.48
CA ASN A 19 0.40 -3.06 6.94
C ASN A 19 1.72 -3.30 7.67
N LYS A 20 2.56 -4.22 7.18
CA LYS A 20 3.89 -4.47 7.77
C LYS A 20 4.77 -3.23 7.79
N LEU A 21 4.79 -2.47 6.69
CA LEU A 21 5.54 -1.22 6.62
C LEU A 21 4.98 -0.16 7.57
N LEU A 22 3.65 -0.08 7.72
CA LEU A 22 3.01 0.84 8.68
C LEU A 22 3.26 0.45 10.14
N GLU A 23 3.41 -0.85 10.44
CA GLU A 23 3.82 -1.34 11.76
C GLU A 23 5.26 -0.91 12.08
N GLU A 24 6.17 -0.98 11.11
CA GLU A 24 7.58 -0.55 11.26
C GLU A 24 7.72 0.97 11.48
N GLU A 25 6.86 1.77 10.85
CA GLU A 25 6.83 3.23 10.99
C GLU A 25 6.21 3.72 12.32
N GLY A 26 5.65 2.83 13.15
CA GLY A 26 5.00 3.17 14.43
C GLY A 26 3.63 3.85 14.29
N GLU A 27 2.98 4.25 15.39
CA GLU A 27 1.58 4.75 15.35
C GLU A 27 1.37 6.06 14.56
N HIS A 28 2.38 6.91 14.46
CA HIS A 28 2.27 8.24 13.82
C HIS A 28 2.98 8.36 12.47
N GLY A 29 3.58 7.27 12.00
CA GLY A 29 4.30 7.26 10.74
C GLY A 29 3.38 7.42 9.53
N LYS A 30 3.83 8.23 8.57
CA LYS A 30 3.18 8.43 7.26
C LYS A 30 4.02 7.73 6.19
N LEU A 31 3.44 6.76 5.51
CA LEU A 31 4.12 6.01 4.47
C LEU A 31 3.83 6.60 3.08
N TYR A 32 4.87 6.85 2.30
CA TYR A 32 4.74 7.21 0.88
C TYR A 32 5.06 5.98 0.03
N LEU A 33 4.03 5.42 -0.61
CA LEU A 33 4.13 4.22 -1.44
C LEU A 33 4.06 4.61 -2.92
N MET A 34 5.18 4.40 -3.63
CA MET A 34 5.20 4.48 -5.10
C MET A 34 5.01 3.09 -5.69
N TYR A 35 3.92 2.89 -6.43
CA TYR A 35 3.58 1.57 -6.98
C TYR A 35 2.79 1.74 -8.30
N ASP A 36 3.06 0.90 -9.27
CA ASP A 36 2.45 0.94 -10.61
C ASP A 36 0.94 0.68 -10.57
N ILE A 37 0.46 -0.15 -9.64
CA ILE A 37 -0.97 -0.38 -9.39
C ILE A 37 -1.52 0.38 -8.17
N ALA A 38 -0.89 1.50 -7.78
CA ALA A 38 -1.29 2.26 -6.60
C ALA A 38 -2.78 2.68 -6.60
N CYS A 39 -3.34 3.02 -7.77
CA CYS A 39 -4.77 3.29 -7.93
C CYS A 39 -5.65 2.08 -7.58
N SER A 40 -5.30 0.91 -8.11
CA SER A 40 -6.03 -0.34 -7.87
C SER A 40 -5.98 -0.72 -6.39
N LEU A 41 -4.81 -0.55 -5.76
CA LEU A 41 -4.63 -0.77 -4.33
C LEU A 41 -5.45 0.21 -3.48
N HIS A 42 -5.43 1.50 -3.81
CA HIS A 42 -6.23 2.51 -3.14
C HIS A 42 -7.74 2.19 -3.20
N GLN A 43 -8.24 1.83 -4.39
CA GLN A 43 -9.64 1.45 -4.58
C GLN A 43 -9.99 0.18 -3.79
N HIS A 44 -9.08 -0.80 -3.74
CA HIS A 44 -9.27 -2.02 -2.97
C HIS A 44 -9.38 -1.74 -1.46
N LEU A 45 -8.47 -0.92 -0.92
CA LEU A 45 -8.50 -0.52 0.49
C LEU A 45 -9.80 0.24 0.82
N LYS A 46 -10.24 1.14 -0.06
CA LYS A 46 -11.49 1.89 0.10
C LYS A 46 -12.71 0.97 0.10
N LYS A 47 -12.76 -0.01 -0.80
CA LYS A 47 -13.86 -1.01 -0.88
C LYS A 47 -13.93 -1.90 0.37
N ASN A 48 -12.79 -2.21 0.97
CA ASN A 48 -12.71 -3.02 2.19
C ASN A 48 -12.71 -2.19 3.49
N GLN A 49 -13.07 -0.90 3.40
CA GLN A 49 -13.19 0.01 4.56
C GLN A 49 -11.90 0.13 5.42
N GLN A 50 -10.72 -0.04 4.81
CA GLN A 50 -9.43 0.10 5.50
C GLN A 50 -9.01 1.58 5.62
N ASN A 51 -9.86 2.40 6.25
CA ASN A 51 -9.68 3.85 6.33
C ASN A 51 -8.42 4.25 7.10
N ALA A 52 -8.09 3.54 8.19
CA ALA A 52 -6.88 3.81 8.98
C ALA A 52 -5.59 3.68 8.15
N VAL A 53 -5.53 2.69 7.25
CA VAL A 53 -4.40 2.48 6.34
C VAL A 53 -4.36 3.56 5.27
N LEU A 54 -5.52 3.96 4.74
CA LEU A 54 -5.64 5.01 3.72
C LEU A 54 -5.22 6.39 4.24
N GLU A 55 -5.55 6.73 5.49
CA GLU A 55 -5.21 8.03 6.06
C GLU A 55 -3.69 8.18 6.25
N ARG A 56 -3.04 7.08 6.63
CA ARG A 56 -1.61 7.01 6.94
C ARG A 56 -0.72 6.75 5.72
N THR A 57 -1.31 6.42 4.57
CA THR A 57 -0.57 6.12 3.34
C THR A 57 -0.80 7.22 2.30
N ARG A 58 0.26 7.62 1.62
CA ARG A 58 0.20 8.45 0.43
C ARG A 58 0.68 7.65 -0.76
N PHE A 59 -0.18 7.53 -1.76
CA PHE A 59 0.06 6.76 -2.97
C PHE A 59 0.62 7.68 -4.06
N ALA A 60 1.75 7.29 -4.64
CA ALA A 60 2.33 7.94 -5.81
C ALA A 60 2.35 6.96 -6.99
N ILE A 61 1.99 7.44 -8.17
CA ILE A 61 2.02 6.64 -9.40
C ILE A 61 3.22 7.12 -10.20
N PRO A 62 4.17 6.24 -10.53
CA PRO A 62 5.27 6.64 -11.41
C PRO A 62 4.72 6.91 -12.82
N MET A 63 4.84 8.14 -13.30
CA MET A 63 4.63 8.47 -14.71
C MET A 63 5.96 8.23 -15.45
N PHE A 64 5.96 7.29 -16.38
CA PHE A 64 7.08 6.99 -17.29
C PHE A 64 6.74 7.41 -18.71
#